data_AF-A0A1X7V8J7-F1
#
_entry.id   AF-A0A1X7V8J7-F1
#
_cell.length_a   1.000
_cell.length_b   1.000
_cell.length_c   1.000
_cell.angle_alpha   90.00
_cell.angle_beta   90.00
_cell.angle_gamma   90.00
#
_symmetry.space_group_name_H-M   'P 1'
#
loop_
_entity.id
_entity.type
_entity.pdbx_description
1 polymer ?
#
loop_
_entity_poly.entity_id
_entity_poly.type
_entity_poly.pdbx_seq_one_letter_code
_entity_poly.pdbx_strand_id
1 'polypeptide(L)'
;MKEYANGGSTVQEQYYGCKLCSAQMLIECKFGQLKACLGILKRPLDININEVAHVIYACFVLHHFCELNDKFIAKERVQVAIHYDNRFQPPTV
;
A
#
# COMPACT_ATOMS: atom_id res chain seq x y z
N MET A 1 -3.26 -10.91 7.77
CA MET A 1 -4.44 -11.49 8.46
C MET A 1 -4.27 -13.01 8.57
N LYS A 2 -4.93 -13.65 9.53
CA LYS A 2 -4.87 -15.11 9.69
C LYS A 2 -6.30 -15.66 9.67
N GLU A 3 -6.70 -16.31 8.59
CA GLU A 3 -8.06 -16.89 8.50
C GLU A 3 -8.20 -18.17 9.32
N TYR A 4 -7.09 -18.90 9.51
CA TYR A 4 -7.05 -20.11 10.33
C TYR A 4 -6.17 -19.89 11.56
N ALA A 5 -6.70 -20.24 12.73
CA ALA A 5 -5.92 -20.25 13.97
C ALA A 5 -4.66 -21.12 13.80
N ASN A 6 -3.54 -20.69 14.38
CA ASN A 6 -2.24 -21.37 14.31
C ASN A 6 -1.66 -21.62 12.90
N GLY A 7 -2.31 -21.20 11.81
CA GLY A 7 -1.76 -21.21 10.44
C GLY A 7 -2.34 -22.30 9.56
N GLY A 8 -3.38 -22.98 10.02
CA GLY A 8 -3.97 -24.13 9.35
C GLY A 8 -3.38 -25.45 9.85
N SER A 9 -4.25 -26.41 10.11
CA SER A 9 -3.90 -27.78 10.50
C SER A 9 -3.72 -28.68 9.29
N THR A 10 -4.28 -28.31 8.15
CA THR A 10 -4.12 -29.05 6.88
C THR A 10 -3.18 -28.34 5.91
N VAL A 11 -2.61 -29.11 4.96
CA VAL A 11 -1.77 -28.56 3.88
C VAL A 11 -2.54 -27.54 3.03
N GLN A 12 -3.84 -27.75 2.84
CA GLN A 12 -4.70 -26.85 2.06
C GLN A 12 -4.89 -25.51 2.77
N GLU A 13 -5.14 -25.52 4.07
CA GLU A 13 -5.28 -24.30 4.88
C GLU A 13 -3.98 -23.50 4.93
N GLN A 14 -2.84 -24.20 5.08
CA GLN A 14 -1.52 -23.56 5.06
C GLN A 14 -1.21 -22.93 3.70
N TYR A 15 -1.52 -23.63 2.61
CA TYR A 15 -1.35 -23.11 1.25
C TYR A 15 -2.22 -21.88 1.01
N TYR A 16 -3.49 -21.92 1.42
CA TYR A 16 -4.39 -20.79 1.34
C TYR A 16 -3.87 -19.59 2.14
N GLY A 17 -3.44 -19.82 3.39
CA GLY A 17 -2.83 -18.78 4.22
C GLY A 17 -1.60 -18.14 3.58
N CYS A 18 -0.72 -18.97 2.98
CA CYS A 18 0.45 -18.47 2.25
C CYS A 18 0.04 -17.59 1.07
N LYS A 19 -0.94 -18.01 0.26
CA LYS A 19 -1.43 -17.23 -0.88
C LYS A 19 -2.10 -15.92 -0.44
N LEU A 20 -2.90 -15.97 0.62
CA LEU A 20 -3.55 -14.78 1.18
C LEU A 20 -2.52 -13.76 1.68
N CYS A 21 -1.53 -14.20 2.47
CA CYS A 21 -0.44 -13.32 2.92
C CYS A 21 0.36 -12.75 1.74
N SER A 22 0.63 -13.56 0.71
CA SER A 22 1.35 -13.09 -0.48
C SER A 22 0.57 -12.00 -1.23
N ALA A 23 -0.73 -12.21 -1.41
CA ALA A 23 -1.60 -11.22 -2.05
C ALA A 23 -1.68 -9.93 -1.21
N GLN A 24 -1.79 -10.06 0.11
CA GLN A 24 -1.80 -8.91 1.04
C GLN A 24 -0.51 -8.10 0.95
N MET A 25 0.65 -8.76 0.95
CA MET A 25 1.95 -8.08 0.82
C MET A 25 2.03 -7.24 -0.47
N LEU A 26 1.54 -7.78 -1.58
CA LEU A 26 1.50 -7.05 -2.85
C LEU A 26 0.57 -5.83 -2.77
N ILE A 27 -0.62 -6.01 -2.19
CA ILE A 27 -1.60 -4.93 -2.01
C ILE A 27 -1.01 -3.82 -1.14
N GLU A 28 -0.48 -4.17 0.03
CA GLU A 28 0.14 -3.23 0.96
C GLU A 28 1.33 -2.50 0.33
N CYS A 29 2.18 -3.20 -0.41
CA CYS A 29 3.31 -2.62 -1.13
C CYS A 29 2.84 -1.57 -2.16
N LYS A 30 1.81 -1.90 -2.96
CA LYS A 30 1.25 -0.96 -3.95
C LYS A 30 0.58 0.25 -3.29
N PHE A 31 -0.13 0.06 -2.18
CA PHE A 31 -0.66 1.18 -1.39
C PHE A 31 0.45 2.05 -0.80
N GLY A 32 1.55 1.46 -0.33
CA GLY A 32 2.72 2.19 0.15
C GLY A 32 3.35 3.05 -0.95
N GLN A 33 3.51 2.49 -2.15
CA GLN A 33 4.01 3.21 -3.32
C GLN A 33 3.09 4.36 -3.72
N LEU A 34 1.77 4.11 -3.76
CA LEU A 34 0.78 5.13 -4.07
C LEU A 34 0.83 6.30 -3.09
N LYS A 35 0.84 6.02 -1.78
CA LYS A 35 0.97 7.05 -0.72
C LYS A 35 2.29 7.80 -0.84
N ALA A 36 3.39 7.10 -1.15
CA ALA A 36 4.71 7.71 -1.30
C ALA A 36 4.78 8.66 -2.51
N CYS A 37 4.15 8.30 -3.62
CA CYS A 37 4.15 9.09 -4.86
C CYS A 37 3.16 10.24 -4.82
N LEU A 38 1.93 9.98 -4.35
CA LEU A 38 0.85 10.96 -4.34
C LEU A 38 0.74 11.61 -2.97
N GLY A 39 1.51 12.69 -2.79
CA GLY A 39 1.55 13.45 -1.53
C GLY A 39 0.20 14.00 -1.05
N ILE A 40 -0.81 14.07 -1.93
CA ILE A 40 -2.18 14.43 -1.58
C ILE A 40 -2.80 13.42 -0.58
N LEU A 41 -2.45 12.13 -0.68
CA LEU A 41 -2.94 11.09 0.23
C LEU A 41 -2.25 11.11 1.61
N LYS A 42 -1.18 11.90 1.76
CA LYS A 42 -0.44 12.08 3.02
C LYS A 42 -0.91 13.28 3.83
N ARG A 43 -1.81 14.11 3.28
CA ARG A 43 -2.29 15.34 3.90
C ARG A 43 -3.80 15.24 4.17
N PRO A 44 -4.31 15.99 5.16
CA PRO A 44 -5.74 16.20 5.27
C PRO A 44 -6.30 16.72 3.95
N LEU A 45 -7.30 16.02 3.43
CA LEU A 45 -8.04 16.39 2.23
C LEU A 45 -9.17 17.33 2.65
N ASP A 46 -8.96 18.63 2.50
CA ASP A 46 -9.98 19.66 2.76
C ASP A 46 -10.94 19.78 1.58
N ILE A 47 -11.72 18.72 1.36
CA ILE A 47 -12.73 18.61 0.31
C ILE A 47 -13.99 17.97 0.89
N ASN A 48 -15.10 18.12 0.18
CA ASN A 48 -16.34 17.46 0.54
C ASN A 48 -16.13 15.93 0.56
N ILE A 49 -16.65 15.26 1.61
CA ILE A 49 -16.51 13.80 1.78
C ILE A 49 -17.06 13.01 0.58
N ASN A 50 -18.06 13.54 -0.12
CA ASN A 50 -18.63 12.94 -1.33
C ASN A 50 -17.64 12.98 -2.52
N GLU A 51 -16.71 13.94 -2.51
CA GLU A 51 -15.69 14.10 -3.54
C GLU A 51 -14.41 13.31 -3.25
N VAL A 52 -14.19 12.91 -1.99
CA VAL A 52 -13.02 12.13 -1.57
C VAL A 52 -12.91 10.82 -2.37
N ALA A 53 -14.04 10.13 -2.58
CA ALA A 53 -14.06 8.89 -3.36
C ALA A 53 -13.57 9.11 -4.80
N HIS A 54 -13.99 10.21 -5.44
CA HIS A 54 -13.58 10.56 -6.80
C HIS A 54 -12.08 10.87 -6.87
N VAL A 55 -11.55 11.61 -5.89
CA VAL A 55 -10.11 11.92 -5.81
C VAL A 55 -9.28 10.65 -5.60
N ILE A 56 -9.72 9.75 -4.72
CA ILE A 56 -9.04 8.46 -4.50
C ILE A 56 -9.05 7.62 -5.79
N TYR A 57 -10.19 7.56 -6.49
CA TYR A 57 -10.29 6.82 -7.75
C TYR A 57 -9.37 7.39 -8.83
N ALA A 58 -9.36 8.72 -9.00
CA ALA A 58 -8.46 9.39 -9.94
C ALA A 58 -6.98 9.11 -9.61
N CYS A 59 -6.62 9.05 -8.33
CA CYS A 59 -5.27 8.68 -7.89
C CYS A 59 -4.89 7.26 -8.33
N PHE A 60 -5.81 6.29 -8.24
CA PHE A 60 -5.56 4.93 -8.70
C PHE A 60 -5.39 4.85 -10.22
N VAL A 61 -6.28 5.50 -10.97
CA VAL A 61 -6.20 5.51 -12.44
C VAL A 61 -4.90 6.16 -12.91
N LEU A 62 -4.54 7.31 -12.33
CA LEU A 62 -3.30 8.01 -12.66
C LEU A 62 -2.06 7.18 -12.30
N HIS A 63 -2.05 6.53 -11.14
CA HIS A 63 -0.96 5.64 -10.74
C HIS A 63 -0.79 4.49 -11.73
N HIS A 64 -1.88 3.81 -12.08
CA HIS A 64 -1.83 2.70 -13.03
C HIS A 64 -1.35 3.15 -14.41
N PHE A 65 -1.84 4.28 -14.90
CA PHE A 65 -1.35 4.88 -16.14
C PHE A 65 0.14 5.18 -16.09
N CYS A 66 0.63 5.80 -15.01
CA CYS A 66 2.06 6.08 -14.84
C CYS A 66 2.92 4.82 -14.75
N GLU A 67 2.44 3.76 -14.09
CA GLU A 67 3.12 2.47 -14.03
C GLU A 67 3.25 1.81 -15.41
N LEU A 68 2.17 1.81 -16.21
CA LEU A 68 2.19 1.22 -17.56
C LEU A 68 3.13 1.94 -18.53
N ASN A 69 3.41 3.21 -18.30
CA ASN A 69 4.24 4.04 -19.18
C ASN A 69 5.70 4.13 -18.73
N ASP A 70 6.12 3.37 -17.71
CA ASP A 70 7.46 3.43 -17.09
C ASP A 70 7.88 4.85 -16.63
N LYS A 71 6.93 5.79 -16.50
CA LYS A 71 7.17 7.16 -16.05
C LYS A 71 7.27 7.27 -14.53
N PHE A 72 7.53 6.16 -13.86
CA PHE A 72 7.31 6.02 -12.43
C PHE A 72 8.51 6.52 -11.62
N ILE A 73 8.43 7.76 -11.12
CA ILE A 73 9.38 8.40 -10.17
C ILE A 73 9.22 7.83 -8.76
N ALA A 74 9.03 6.52 -8.63
CA ALA A 74 8.66 5.93 -7.36
C ALA A 74 9.83 5.47 -6.52
N LYS A 75 10.93 4.99 -7.10
CA LYS A 75 12.03 4.43 -6.29
C LYS A 75 12.60 5.46 -5.32
N GLU A 76 12.88 6.67 -5.78
CA GLU A 76 13.40 7.76 -4.93
C GLU A 76 12.35 8.27 -3.94
N ARG A 77 11.11 8.50 -4.39
CA ARG A 77 10.00 8.96 -3.52
C ARG A 77 9.65 7.94 -2.43
N VAL A 78 9.71 6.65 -2.76
CA VAL A 78 9.50 5.53 -1.83
C VAL A 78 10.64 5.46 -0.83
N GLN A 79 11.90 5.62 -1.25
CA GLN A 79 13.03 5.68 -0.30
C GLN A 79 12.90 6.87 0.66
N VAL A 80 12.51 8.04 0.17
CA VAL A 80 12.25 9.22 1.02
C VAL A 80 11.11 8.94 2.00
N ALA A 81 10.03 8.28 1.55
CA ALA A 81 8.92 7.92 2.42
C ALA A 81 9.33 6.91 3.51
N ILE A 82 10.07 5.86 3.14
CA ILE A 82 10.63 4.87 4.08
C ILE A 82 11.52 5.58 5.11
N HIS A 83 12.41 6.47 4.65
CA HIS A 83 13.30 7.20 5.56
C HIS A 83 12.54 8.13 6.50
N TYR A 84 11.47 8.78 6.02
CA TYR A 84 10.58 9.58 6.85
C TYR A 84 9.88 8.71 7.90
N ASP A 85 9.24 7.61 7.49
CA ASP A 85 8.48 6.72 8.38
C ASP A 85 9.38 6.10 9.46
N ASN A 86 10.60 5.68 9.10
CA ASN A 86 11.59 5.14 10.03
C ASN A 86 11.97 6.10 11.16
N ARG A 87 11.88 7.43 10.96
CA ARG A 87 12.15 8.42 12.02
C ARG A 87 11.05 8.45 13.10
N PHE A 88 9.87 7.95 12.78
CA PHE A 88 8.72 7.90 13.70
C PHE A 88 8.42 6.48 14.18
N GLN A 89 9.20 5.48 13.76
CA GLN A 89 9.08 4.13 14.30
C GLN A 89 9.70 4.05 15.71
N PRO A 90 9.04 3.38 16.66
CA PRO A 90 9.63 3.13 17.96
C PRO A 90 10.88 2.26 17.82
N PRO A 91 11.86 2.37 18.75
CA PRO A 91 13.07 1.55 18.70
C PRO A 91 12.70 0.06 18.71
N THR A 92 13.28 -0.70 17.80
CA THR A 92 13.10 -2.14 17.70
C THR A 92 13.66 -2.77 18.97
N VAL A 93 12.78 -3.37 19.78
CA VAL A 93 13.13 -4.13 21.00
C VAL A 93 13.75 -5.46 20.63
#